data_AF-A0A2C6AE88-F1
#
_entry.id   AF-A0A2C6AE88-F1
#
_cell.length_a   1.000
_cell.length_b   1.000
_cell.length_c   1.000
_cell.angle_alpha   90.00
_cell.angle_beta   90.00
_cell.angle_gamma   90.00
#
_symmetry.space_group_name_H-M   'P 1'
#
loop_
_entity.id
_entity.type
_entity.pdbx_description
1 polymer ?
#
loop_
_entity_poly.entity_id
_entity_poly.type
_entity_poly.pdbx_seq_one_letter_code
_entity_poly.pdbx_strand_id
1 'polypeptide(L)'
;MSPAPRCLIFVTQLGRVVFILGFLTLLVQGSIHDVFNVKSGTSKGGCDGTDVEQWFADSLTLAASAAAGAGATDADSRKYLSTFFSIRTNQDAGQASGPIGQVESVLKGNAEPPGGKPWLFCNSDWLIGKPRTDGKKVEDVEQQFDAKEGV
;
A
#
# COMPACT_ATOMS: atom_id res chain seq x y z
N MET A 1 10.25 -3.07 -62.29
CA MET A 1 10.14 -2.03 -61.24
C MET A 1 9.85 -2.74 -59.93
N SER A 2 10.78 -2.67 -58.99
CA SER A 2 10.72 -3.37 -57.69
C SER A 2 10.42 -2.35 -56.58
N PRO A 3 9.39 -2.52 -55.74
CA PRO A 3 9.15 -1.64 -54.61
C PRO A 3 9.95 -2.08 -53.38
N ALA A 4 10.70 -1.14 -52.81
CA ALA A 4 11.50 -1.31 -51.61
C ALA A 4 10.66 -1.42 -50.31
N PRO A 5 11.17 -2.07 -49.25
CA PRO A 5 10.42 -2.32 -48.03
C PRO A 5 10.43 -1.10 -47.10
N ARG A 6 9.26 -0.49 -46.88
CA ARG A 6 9.05 0.62 -45.93
C ARG A 6 8.60 0.17 -44.53
N CYS A 7 8.66 -1.13 -44.22
CA CYS A 7 8.04 -1.69 -43.02
C CYS A 7 8.94 -1.69 -41.75
N LEU A 8 10.26 -1.53 -41.89
CA LEU A 8 11.21 -1.79 -40.80
C LEU A 8 11.56 -0.59 -39.91
N ILE A 9 11.12 0.63 -40.26
CA ILE A 9 11.52 1.85 -39.53
C ILE A 9 10.50 2.24 -38.44
N PHE A 10 9.23 1.83 -38.55
CA PHE A 10 8.19 2.23 -37.58
C PHE A 10 8.22 1.42 -36.27
N VAL A 11 8.70 0.17 -36.30
CA VAL A 11 8.72 -0.71 -35.13
C VAL A 11 9.79 -0.29 -34.09
N THR A 12 10.89 0.30 -34.55
CA THR A 12 12.03 0.69 -33.69
C THR A 12 11.83 2.00 -32.93
N GLN A 13 10.98 2.90 -33.42
CA GLN A 13 10.67 4.18 -32.74
C GLN A 13 9.63 4.00 -31.61
N LEU A 14 8.59 3.20 -31.83
CA LEU A 14 7.61 2.88 -30.78
C LEU A 14 8.23 2.09 -29.63
N GLY A 15 9.12 1.15 -29.91
CA GLY A 15 9.83 0.38 -28.87
C GLY A 15 10.69 1.26 -27.95
N ARG A 16 11.37 2.27 -28.50
CA ARG A 16 12.17 3.24 -27.71
C ARG A 16 11.31 4.17 -26.87
N VAL A 17 10.15 4.61 -27.38
CA VAL A 17 9.22 5.46 -26.63
C VAL A 17 8.56 4.69 -25.48
N VAL A 18 8.15 3.43 -25.68
CA VAL A 18 7.59 2.59 -24.61
C VAL A 18 8.65 2.24 -23.56
N PHE A 19 9.91 2.00 -23.96
CA PHE A 19 10.99 1.74 -23.01
C PHE A 19 11.37 2.99 -22.21
N ILE A 20 11.36 4.18 -22.81
CA ILE A 20 11.63 5.44 -22.12
C ILE A 20 10.45 5.83 -21.21
N LEU A 21 9.19 5.69 -21.64
CA LEU A 21 8.03 5.95 -20.78
C LEU A 21 7.89 4.94 -19.63
N GLY A 22 8.19 3.66 -19.85
CA GLY A 22 8.17 2.63 -18.81
C GLY A 22 9.23 2.83 -17.74
N PHE A 23 10.38 3.41 -18.10
CA PHE A 23 11.42 3.78 -17.14
C PHE A 23 11.19 5.15 -16.47
N LEU A 24 10.47 6.09 -17.12
CA LEU A 24 10.21 7.42 -16.54
C LEU A 24 9.13 7.42 -15.44
N THR A 25 8.28 6.40 -15.37
CA THR A 25 7.28 6.27 -14.28
C THR A 25 7.86 5.82 -12.95
N LEU A 26 9.14 5.45 -12.90
CA LEU A 26 9.82 4.94 -11.69
C LEU A 26 10.36 6.02 -10.74
N LEU A 27 10.19 7.31 -11.05
CA LEU A 27 10.95 8.37 -10.37
C LEU A 27 10.16 9.33 -9.49
N VAL A 28 8.92 9.00 -9.11
CA VAL A 28 8.19 9.73 -8.05
C VAL A 28 7.48 8.73 -7.13
N GLN A 29 8.23 7.81 -6.55
CA GLN A 29 7.75 7.03 -5.42
C GLN A 29 8.15 7.80 -4.15
N GLY A 30 7.18 8.08 -3.28
CA GLY A 30 7.48 8.66 -1.96
C GLY A 30 8.50 7.79 -1.23
N SER A 31 9.33 8.37 -0.36
CA SER A 31 10.18 7.57 0.53
C SER A 31 9.37 7.15 1.76
N ILE A 32 9.71 5.99 2.34
CA ILE A 32 9.14 5.60 3.63
C ILE A 32 9.39 6.66 4.70
N HIS A 33 10.51 7.39 4.62
CA HIS A 33 10.87 8.47 5.54
C HIS A 33 10.01 9.72 5.36
N ASP A 34 9.31 9.89 4.25
CA ASP A 34 8.35 10.98 4.03
C ASP A 34 7.06 10.76 4.82
N VAL A 35 6.75 9.50 5.14
CA VAL A 35 5.49 9.11 5.79
C VAL A 35 5.71 8.62 7.21
N PHE A 36 6.81 7.94 7.48
CA PHE A 36 7.08 7.28 8.75
C PHE A 36 8.38 7.74 9.41
N ASN A 37 8.37 7.75 10.74
CA ASN A 37 9.59 7.69 11.55
C ASN A 37 10.00 6.22 11.70
N VAL A 38 10.99 5.76 10.91
CA VAL A 38 11.45 4.36 10.94
C VAL A 38 12.39 4.16 12.12
N LYS A 39 12.05 3.20 13.00
CA LYS A 39 12.89 2.87 14.15
C LYS A 39 14.07 1.99 13.72
N SER A 40 15.30 2.47 13.93
CA SER A 40 16.54 1.68 13.81
C SER A 40 17.19 1.44 15.16
N GLY A 41 18.11 0.48 15.22
CA GLY A 41 19.09 0.27 16.28
C GLY A 41 18.51 0.00 17.67
N THR A 42 17.82 -1.12 17.89
CA THR A 42 17.45 -1.58 19.25
C THR A 42 17.19 -3.08 19.32
N SER A 43 17.31 -3.68 20.51
CA SER A 43 16.82 -5.02 20.84
C SER A 43 15.28 -5.12 20.98
N LYS A 44 14.53 -4.09 20.54
CA LYS A 44 13.08 -3.97 20.75
C LYS A 44 12.37 -3.37 19.52
N GLY A 45 12.26 -4.14 18.45
CA GLY A 45 11.43 -3.78 17.29
C GLY A 45 12.03 -2.78 16.29
N GLY A 46 13.36 -2.70 16.21
CA GLY A 46 14.03 -1.98 15.12
C GLY A 46 13.81 -2.64 13.74
N CYS A 47 13.96 -1.86 12.68
CA CYS A 47 13.83 -2.30 11.29
C CYS A 47 15.17 -2.65 10.61
N ASP A 48 16.23 -2.80 11.39
CA ASP A 48 17.56 -3.12 10.86
C ASP A 48 17.53 -4.49 10.16
N GLY A 49 18.10 -4.57 8.95
CA GLY A 49 18.10 -5.79 8.15
C GLY A 49 16.76 -6.16 7.51
N THR A 50 15.73 -5.32 7.64
CA THR A 50 14.45 -5.46 6.94
C THR A 50 14.43 -4.59 5.69
N ASP A 51 13.90 -5.11 4.59
CA ASP A 51 13.72 -4.33 3.36
C ASP A 51 12.43 -3.49 3.42
N VAL A 52 12.47 -2.46 4.25
CA VAL A 52 11.32 -1.57 4.50
C VAL A 52 10.98 -0.70 3.30
N GLU A 53 11.96 -0.35 2.47
CA GLU A 53 11.74 0.44 1.26
C GLU A 53 11.00 -0.38 0.20
N GLN A 54 11.36 -1.65 0.00
CA GLN A 54 10.60 -2.52 -0.90
C GLN A 54 9.17 -2.75 -0.41
N TRP A 55 8.97 -3.01 0.88
CA TRP A 55 7.63 -3.11 1.48
C TRP A 55 6.80 -1.84 1.25
N PHE A 56 7.43 -0.67 1.38
CA PHE A 56 6.77 0.61 1.16
C PHE A 56 6.41 0.83 -0.32
N ALA A 57 7.30 0.47 -1.24
CA ALA A 57 7.06 0.52 -2.68
C ALA A 57 5.91 -0.41 -3.12
N ASP A 58 5.83 -1.60 -2.54
CA ASP A 58 4.71 -2.54 -2.77
C ASP A 58 3.41 -1.96 -2.22
N SER A 59 3.45 -1.35 -1.03
CA SER A 59 2.31 -0.69 -0.40
C SER A 59 1.79 0.49 -1.23
N LEU A 60 2.68 1.29 -1.82
CA LEU A 60 2.34 2.34 -2.78
C LEU A 60 1.60 1.79 -4.00
N THR A 61 2.08 0.68 -4.55
CA THR A 61 1.48 0.02 -5.72
C THR A 61 0.09 -0.52 -5.41
N LEU A 62 -0.08 -1.14 -4.23
CA LEU A 62 -1.37 -1.63 -3.75
C LEU A 62 -2.35 -0.48 -3.51
N ALA A 63 -1.92 0.60 -2.86
CA ALA A 63 -2.76 1.76 -2.60
C ALA A 63 -3.22 2.44 -3.91
N ALA A 64 -2.32 2.60 -4.88
CA ALA A 64 -2.66 3.16 -6.19
C ALA A 64 -3.65 2.27 -6.95
N SER A 65 -3.47 0.95 -6.91
CA SER A 65 -4.38 -0.01 -7.54
C SER A 65 -5.77 0.02 -6.87
N ALA A 66 -5.81 0.10 -5.55
CA ALA A 66 -7.05 0.22 -4.78
C ALA A 66 -7.78 1.54 -5.07
N ALA A 67 -7.05 2.66 -5.15
CA ALA A 67 -7.63 3.96 -5.47
C ALA A 67 -8.22 4.00 -6.89
N ALA A 68 -7.48 3.47 -7.87
CA ALA A 68 -7.96 3.33 -9.24
C ALA A 68 -9.22 2.45 -9.30
N GLY A 69 -9.22 1.29 -8.64
CA GLY A 69 -10.38 0.40 -8.60
C GLY A 69 -11.58 1.00 -7.87
N ALA A 70 -11.36 1.75 -6.78
CA ALA A 70 -12.44 2.40 -6.05
C ALA A 70 -13.08 3.56 -6.83
N GLY A 71 -12.30 4.26 -7.66
CA GLY A 71 -12.77 5.34 -8.52
C GLY A 71 -13.40 4.87 -9.84
N ALA A 72 -13.17 3.61 -10.23
CA ALA A 72 -13.67 3.06 -11.47
C ALA A 72 -15.18 2.74 -11.41
N THR A 73 -15.86 2.91 -12.54
CA THR A 73 -17.32 2.75 -12.65
C THR A 73 -17.74 1.44 -13.32
N ASP A 74 -16.78 0.58 -13.68
CA ASP A 74 -17.06 -0.71 -14.32
C ASP A 74 -17.65 -1.73 -13.34
N ALA A 75 -18.32 -2.76 -13.88
CA ALA A 75 -19.07 -3.72 -13.08
C ALA A 75 -18.19 -4.53 -12.11
N ASP A 76 -16.94 -4.82 -12.48
CA ASP A 76 -16.02 -5.61 -11.66
C ASP A 76 -15.54 -4.78 -10.46
N SER A 77 -15.15 -3.53 -10.70
CA SER A 77 -14.81 -2.56 -9.65
C SER A 77 -15.96 -2.37 -8.65
N ARG A 78 -17.20 -2.30 -9.15
CA ARG A 78 -18.39 -2.20 -8.30
C ARG A 78 -18.65 -3.46 -7.47
N LYS A 79 -18.29 -4.65 -7.97
CA LYS A 79 -18.37 -5.90 -7.20
C LYS A 79 -17.36 -5.91 -6.05
N TYR A 80 -16.16 -5.37 -6.24
CA TYR A 80 -15.16 -5.25 -5.17
C TYR A 80 -15.61 -4.27 -4.09
N LEU A 81 -16.16 -3.11 -4.48
CA LEU A 81 -16.73 -2.16 -3.52
C LEU A 81 -17.86 -2.77 -2.69
N SER A 82 -18.72 -3.58 -3.32
CA SER A 82 -19.77 -4.30 -2.61
C SER A 82 -19.20 -5.38 -1.69
N THR A 83 -18.16 -6.10 -2.09
CA THR A 83 -17.58 -7.20 -1.32
C THR A 83 -16.82 -6.69 -0.09
N PHE A 84 -15.96 -5.69 -0.26
CA PHE A 84 -15.05 -5.24 0.79
C PHE A 84 -15.63 -4.12 1.66
N PHE A 85 -16.50 -3.28 1.09
CA PHE A 85 -17.03 -2.09 1.78
C PHE A 85 -18.55 -2.12 1.94
N SER A 86 -19.23 -3.19 1.49
CA SER A 86 -20.70 -3.28 1.49
C SER A 86 -21.40 -2.14 0.71
N ILE A 87 -20.69 -1.51 -0.22
CA ILE A 87 -21.22 -0.45 -1.09
C ILE A 87 -21.84 -1.09 -2.32
N ARG A 88 -23.17 -1.07 -2.41
CA ARG A 88 -23.92 -1.64 -3.54
C ARG A 88 -23.72 -0.85 -4.82
N THR A 89 -24.03 -1.47 -5.96
CA THR A 89 -23.89 -0.89 -7.31
C THR A 89 -24.67 0.41 -7.53
N ASN A 90 -25.69 0.70 -6.74
CA ASN A 90 -26.48 1.94 -6.78
C ASN A 90 -26.08 2.98 -5.72
N GLN A 91 -25.12 2.67 -4.84
CA GLN A 91 -24.66 3.57 -3.78
C GLN A 91 -23.42 4.35 -4.20
N ASP A 92 -23.17 5.48 -3.56
CA ASP A 92 -22.04 6.33 -3.90
C ASP A 92 -20.69 5.63 -3.65
N ALA A 93 -19.90 5.43 -4.71
CA ALA A 93 -18.54 4.91 -4.63
C ALA A 93 -17.60 5.84 -3.84
N GLY A 94 -17.93 7.13 -3.78
CA GLY A 94 -17.24 8.18 -3.02
C GLY A 94 -17.00 7.82 -1.56
N GLN A 95 -17.87 6.99 -0.98
CA GLN A 95 -17.76 6.51 0.40
C GLN A 95 -16.47 5.71 0.66
N ALA A 96 -15.94 5.01 -0.36
CA ALA A 96 -14.68 4.30 -0.28
C ALA A 96 -13.56 5.00 -1.05
N SER A 97 -13.85 5.54 -2.24
CA SER A 97 -12.82 6.14 -3.11
C SER A 97 -12.18 7.40 -2.51
N GLY A 98 -12.94 8.22 -1.77
CA GLY A 98 -12.41 9.39 -1.06
C GLY A 98 -11.35 9.00 -0.01
N PRO A 99 -11.70 8.16 0.98
CA PRO A 99 -10.74 7.68 1.98
C PRO A 99 -9.54 6.93 1.39
N ILE A 100 -9.76 6.06 0.40
CA ILE A 100 -8.65 5.31 -0.24
C ILE A 100 -7.72 6.27 -0.99
N GLY A 101 -8.25 7.26 -1.70
CA GLY A 101 -7.45 8.29 -2.37
C GLY A 101 -6.65 9.14 -1.37
N GLN A 102 -7.18 9.40 -0.17
CA GLN A 102 -6.44 10.09 0.88
C GLN A 102 -5.25 9.25 1.38
N VAL A 103 -5.43 7.94 1.58
CA VAL A 103 -4.33 7.03 1.96
C VAL A 103 -3.25 7.03 0.88
N GLU A 104 -3.63 6.90 -0.40
CA GLU A 104 -2.69 6.96 -1.52
C GLU A 104 -1.92 8.30 -1.55
N SER A 105 -2.61 9.42 -1.32
CA SER A 105 -2.00 10.75 -1.30
C SER A 105 -0.98 10.90 -0.17
N VAL A 106 -1.28 10.39 1.02
CA VAL A 106 -0.34 10.38 2.15
C VAL A 106 0.87 9.52 1.84
N LEU A 107 0.65 8.30 1.33
CA LEU A 107 1.75 7.39 0.98
C LEU A 107 2.68 7.97 -0.09
N LYS A 108 2.13 8.72 -1.06
CA LYS A 108 2.93 9.42 -2.08
C LYS A 108 3.67 10.66 -1.56
N GLY A 109 3.50 11.04 -0.28
CA GLY A 109 4.05 12.26 0.29
C GLY A 109 3.37 13.54 -0.17
N ASN A 110 2.22 13.43 -0.86
CA ASN A 110 1.46 14.58 -1.37
C ASN A 110 0.54 15.21 -0.31
N ALA A 111 0.30 14.48 0.79
CA ALA A 111 -0.47 14.95 1.94
C ALA A 111 0.24 14.56 3.23
N GLU A 112 0.13 15.40 4.25
CA GLU A 112 0.69 15.08 5.56
C GLU A 112 -0.25 14.12 6.32
N PRO A 113 0.28 13.05 6.95
CA PRO A 113 -0.54 12.19 7.78
C PRO A 113 -1.17 12.98 8.95
N PRO A 114 -2.44 12.71 9.30
CA PRO A 114 -3.10 13.39 10.40
C PRO A 114 -2.37 13.09 11.71
N GLY A 115 -1.83 14.13 12.35
CA GLY A 115 -1.05 14.00 13.59
C GLY A 115 0.47 13.86 13.39
N GLY A 116 0.97 14.05 12.16
CA GLY A 116 2.39 13.95 11.82
C GLY A 116 2.82 12.51 11.51
N LYS A 117 4.11 12.32 11.20
CA LYS A 117 4.65 11.01 10.76
C LYS A 117 4.57 9.96 11.89
N PRO A 118 3.79 8.87 11.75
CA PRO A 118 3.76 7.80 12.74
C PRO A 118 5.10 7.05 12.83
N TRP A 119 5.36 6.42 13.97
CA TRP A 119 6.52 5.53 14.13
C TRP A 119 6.25 4.15 13.52
N LEU A 120 7.20 3.66 12.72
CA LEU A 120 7.21 2.31 12.18
C LEU A 120 8.16 1.41 12.97
N PHE A 121 7.64 0.26 13.40
CA PHE A 121 8.36 -0.81 14.08
C PHE A 121 8.22 -2.10 13.27
N CYS A 122 9.31 -2.82 13.04
CA CYS A 122 9.31 -4.02 12.20
C CYS A 122 9.17 -5.34 12.99
N ASN A 123 9.07 -5.26 14.32
CA ASN A 123 8.73 -6.39 15.17
C ASN A 123 7.88 -5.92 16.37
N SER A 124 7.26 -6.85 17.08
CA SER A 124 6.34 -6.60 18.20
C SER A 124 6.99 -6.59 19.61
N ASP A 125 8.31 -6.73 19.75
CA ASP A 125 9.03 -6.76 21.04
C ASP A 125 8.85 -5.47 21.85
N TRP A 126 8.50 -4.35 21.21
CA TRP A 126 8.12 -3.13 21.91
C TRP A 126 6.80 -3.26 22.70
N LEU A 127 5.96 -4.24 22.38
CA LEU A 127 4.76 -4.63 23.15
C LEU A 127 5.11 -5.54 24.34
N ILE A 128 6.26 -6.22 24.29
CA ILE A 128 6.71 -7.11 25.37
C ILE A 128 7.20 -6.23 26.53
N GLY A 129 6.35 -6.07 27.55
CA GLY A 129 6.70 -5.41 28.81
C GLY A 129 5.91 -4.16 29.15
N LYS A 130 4.93 -3.74 28.33
CA LYS A 130 3.89 -2.83 28.84
C LYS A 130 2.69 -3.66 29.29
N PRO A 131 2.29 -3.59 30.58
CA PRO A 131 0.98 -4.11 30.96
C PRO A 131 -0.06 -3.39 30.11
N ARG A 132 -1.04 -4.13 29.59
CA ARG A 132 -2.20 -3.51 28.95
C ARG A 132 -2.80 -2.49 29.92
N THR A 133 -3.50 -1.48 29.40
CA THR A 133 -4.20 -0.48 30.23
C THR A 133 -5.27 -1.10 31.14
N ASP A 134 -5.67 -2.34 30.88
CA ASP A 134 -6.56 -3.16 31.71
C ASP A 134 -5.81 -4.03 32.76
N GLY A 135 -4.49 -3.88 32.89
CA GLY A 135 -3.65 -4.62 33.83
C GLY A 135 -3.34 -6.06 33.43
N LYS A 136 -3.79 -6.52 32.27
CA LYS A 136 -3.52 -7.88 31.78
C LYS A 136 -2.22 -7.95 30.97
N LYS A 137 -1.57 -9.11 30.98
CA LYS A 137 -0.43 -9.35 30.09
C LYS A 137 -0.92 -9.70 28.70
N VAL A 138 -0.14 -9.39 27.68
CA VAL A 138 -0.46 -9.77 26.29
C VAL A 138 -0.49 -11.30 26.14
N GLU A 139 0.36 -11.99 26.90
CA GLU A 139 0.44 -13.45 26.99
C GLU A 139 -0.88 -14.12 27.45
N ASP A 140 -1.75 -13.40 28.18
CA ASP A 140 -3.02 -13.94 28.68
C ASP A 140 -4.12 -13.98 27.59
N VAL A 141 -3.90 -13.33 26.44
CA VAL A 141 -4.88 -13.27 25.34
C VAL A 141 -4.75 -14.49 24.42
N GLU A 142 -3.53 -15.01 24.26
CA GLU A 142 -3.26 -16.17 23.41
C GLU A 142 -3.90 -17.44 23.99
N GLN A 143 -3.87 -17.60 25.32
CA GLN A 143 -4.58 -18.69 26.01
C GLN A 143 -6.11 -18.61 25.94
N GLN A 144 -6.68 -17.47 25.52
CA GLN A 144 -8.12 -17.29 25.45
C GLN A 144 -8.72 -17.71 24.11
N PHE A 145 -7.91 -17.83 23.05
CA PHE A 145 -8.35 -18.33 21.75
C PHE A 145 -8.29 -19.87 21.68
N ASP A 146 -7.27 -20.49 22.28
CA ASP A 146 -7.16 -21.96 22.32
C ASP A 146 -8.21 -22.63 23.23
N ALA A 147 -8.80 -21.88 24.17
CA ALA A 147 -9.84 -22.39 25.06
C ALA A 147 -11.26 -22.34 24.47
N LYS A 148 -11.46 -21.82 23.25
CA LYS A 148 -12.80 -21.67 22.62
C LYS A 148 -13.08 -22.55 21.41
N GLU A 149 -12.15 -23.39 20.97
CA GLU A 149 -12.40 -24.46 19.98
C GLU A 149 -12.61 -25.84 20.63
N GLY A 150 -13.13 -25.86 21.85
CA GLY A 150 -13.37 -27.09 22.63
C GLY A 150 -14.72 -27.11 23.33
N VAL A 151 -15.81 -26.74 22.66
CA VAL A 151 -17.20 -27.14 23.00
C VAL A 151 -18.01 -27.31 21.72
#